data_AF-A0A356INI2-F1
#
_entry.id   AF-A0A356INI2-F1
#
_cell.length_a   1.000
_cell.length_b   1.000
_cell.length_c   1.000
_cell.angle_alpha   90.00
_cell.angle_beta   90.00
_cell.angle_gamma   90.00
#
_symmetry.space_group_name_H-M   'P 1'
#
loop_
_entity.id
_entity.type
_entity.pdbx_description
1 polymer ?
#
loop_
_entity_poly.entity_id
_entity_poly.type
_entity_poly.pdbx_seq_one_letter_code
_entity_poly.pdbx_strand_id
1 'polypeptide(L)' 'RNGKEVTAVVELRARFDEESNLEIAARLQEAGVVVVYGIVGHKTHAKMMLVVRREGAKLKRYVH' A
#
# COMPACT_ATOMS: atom_id res chain seq x y z
N ARG A 1 -8.09 13.86 -1.13
CA ARG A 1 -6.77 13.78 -0.42
C ARG A 1 -6.97 14.40 0.96
N ASN A 2 -6.71 13.68 2.05
CA ASN A 2 -7.06 14.11 3.42
C ASN A 2 -5.83 14.42 4.30
N GLY A 3 -4.67 14.70 3.68
CA GLY A 3 -3.43 15.02 4.40
C GLY A 3 -2.80 13.85 5.16
N LYS A 4 -3.23 12.60 4.89
CA LYS A 4 -2.61 11.40 5.47
C LYS A 4 -1.42 10.98 4.63
N GLU A 5 -0.32 10.62 5.30
CA GLU A 5 0.78 9.90 4.68
C GLU A 5 0.35 8.45 4.46
N VAL A 6 0.48 7.97 3.22
CA VAL A 6 0.03 6.63 2.82
C VAL A 6 1.16 5.95 2.05
N THR A 7 1.42 4.70 2.41
CA THR A 7 2.34 3.81 1.69
C THR A 7 1.58 2.55 1.31
N ALA A 8 1.74 2.11 0.06
CA ALA A 8 1.13 0.90 -0.47
C ALA A 8 2.19 -0.01 -1.10
N VAL A 9 2.07 -1.31 -0.84
CA VAL A 9 2.89 -2.34 -1.51
C VAL A 9 2.05 -2.98 -2.62
N VAL A 10 2.58 -3.00 -3.84
CA VAL A 10 1.89 -3.56 -5.01
C VAL A 10 2.73 -4.67 -5.64
N GLU A 11 2.14 -5.85 -5.80
CA GLU A 11 2.78 -6.99 -6.45
C GLU A 11 2.54 -6.93 -7.96
N LEU A 12 3.56 -6.60 -8.75
CA LEU A 12 3.41 -6.53 -10.21
C LEU A 12 3.18 -7.91 -10.84
N ARG A 13 3.77 -8.98 -10.28
CA ARG A 13 3.70 -10.35 -10.81
C ARG A 13 2.66 -11.22 -10.09
N ALA A 14 1.47 -10.67 -9.85
CA ALA A 14 0.31 -11.52 -9.60
C ALA A 14 -0.03 -12.22 -10.92
N ARG A 15 -0.10 -13.56 -10.93
CA ARG A 15 -0.37 -14.32 -12.16
C ARG A 15 -1.69 -13.79 -12.75
N PHE A 16 -1.62 -13.23 -13.96
CA PHE A 16 -2.74 -12.72 -14.78
C PHE A 16 -3.24 -11.28 -14.54
N ASP A 17 -2.71 -10.53 -13.57
CA ASP A 17 -3.23 -9.18 -13.22
C ASP A 17 -2.20 -8.03 -13.37
N GLU A 18 -1.10 -8.26 -14.09
CA GLU A 18 0.03 -7.30 -14.11
C GLU A 18 -0.39 -5.90 -14.60
N GLU A 19 -1.23 -5.82 -15.64
CA GLU A 19 -1.74 -4.57 -16.19
C GLU A 19 -2.67 -3.83 -15.21
N SER A 20 -3.56 -4.56 -14.53
CA SER A 20 -4.47 -3.97 -13.53
C SER A 20 -3.70 -3.42 -12.33
N ASN A 21 -2.68 -4.14 -11.86
CA ASN A 21 -1.84 -3.68 -10.75
C ASN A 21 -1.00 -2.46 -11.14
N LEU A 22 -0.55 -2.36 -12.40
CA LEU A 22 0.11 -1.17 -12.93
C LEU A 22 -0.81 0.05 -12.96
N GLU A 23 -2.06 -0.11 -13.43
CA GLU A 23 -3.04 0.97 -13.46
C GLU A 23 -3.35 1.48 -12.04
N ILE A 24 -3.59 0.56 -11.09
CA ILE A 24 -3.85 0.91 -9.69
C ILE A 24 -2.64 1.61 -9.07
N ALA A 25 -1.42 1.11 -9.31
CA ALA A 25 -0.19 1.73 -8.82
C ALA A 25 -0.05 3.17 -9.35
N ALA A 26 -0.28 3.40 -10.63
CA ALA A 26 -0.24 4.72 -11.25
C ALA A 26 -1.25 5.68 -10.59
N ARG A 27 -2.50 5.24 -10.44
CA ARG A 27 -3.55 6.04 -9.78
C ARG A 27 -3.23 6.36 -8.32
N LEU A 28 -2.61 5.44 -7.59
CA LEU A 28 -2.16 5.66 -6.21
C LEU A 28 -1.02 6.69 -6.15
N GLN A 29 -0.04 6.59 -7.05
CA GLN A 29 1.04 7.57 -7.16
C GLN A 29 0.50 8.96 -7.50
N GLU A 30 -0.41 9.06 -8.48
CA GLU A 30 -1.11 10.29 -8.83
C GLU A 30 -1.91 10.85 -7.64
N ALA A 31 -2.38 10.01 -6.72
CA ALA A 31 -3.05 10.46 -5.50
C ALA A 31 -2.08 10.93 -4.39
N GLY A 32 -0.77 10.76 -4.57
CA GLY A 32 0.28 11.12 -3.61
C GLY A 32 0.68 10.00 -2.65
N VAL A 33 0.33 8.75 -2.98
CA VAL A 33 0.72 7.56 -2.20
C VAL A 33 2.15 7.16 -2.58
N VAL A 34 2.97 6.82 -1.57
CA VAL A 34 4.26 6.18 -1.82
C VAL A 34 4.00 4.73 -2.18
N VAL A 35 4.22 4.37 -3.45
CA VAL A 35 4.04 3.00 -3.94
C VAL A 35 5.38 2.28 -3.96
N VAL A 36 5.41 1.11 -3.34
CA VAL A 36 6.57 0.20 -3.32
C VAL A 36 6.15 -1.08 -4.03
N TYR A 37 7.00 -1.61 -4.91
CA TYR A 37 6.72 -2.87 -5.59
C TYR A 37 7.25 -4.06 -4.79
N GLY A 38 6.53 -5.18 -4.84
CA GLY A 38 6.92 -6.44 -4.20
C GLY A 38 8.28 -6.98 -4.67
N ILE A 39 8.83 -7.92 -3.90
CA ILE A 39 10.17 -8.49 -4.17
C ILE A 39 10.07 -9.46 -5.35
N VAL A 40 10.94 -9.26 -6.35
CA VAL A 40 11.03 -10.15 -7.52
C VAL A 40 11.26 -11.61 -7.06
N GLY A 41 10.46 -12.52 -7.60
CA GLY A 41 10.56 -13.95 -7.28
C GLY A 41 9.83 -14.39 -6.01
N HIS A 42 9.28 -13.45 -5.24
CA HIS A 42 8.50 -13.74 -4.03
C HIS A 42 7.09 -13.19 -4.17
N LYS A 43 6.09 -13.97 -3.73
CA LYS A 43 4.70 -13.54 -3.72
C LYS A 43 4.28 -13.17 -2.31
N THR A 44 3.72 -11.99 -2.15
CA THR A 44 3.00 -11.62 -0.93
C THR A 44 1.62 -12.28 -0.91
N HIS A 45 1.41 -13.24 -0.01
CA HIS A 45 0.10 -13.89 0.18
C HIS A 45 -0.71 -13.27 1.33
N ALA A 46 -0.03 -12.64 2.28
CA ALA A 46 -0.66 -11.95 3.41
C ALA A 46 -1.33 -10.66 2.94
N LYS A 47 -2.55 -10.41 3.43
CA LYS A 47 -3.22 -9.13 3.29
C LYS A 47 -3.11 -8.46 4.65
N MET A 48 -2.39 -7.34 4.70
CA MET A 48 -2.15 -6.63 5.95
C MET A 48 -2.38 -5.13 5.76
N MET A 49 -2.81 -4.45 6.82
CA MET A 49 -2.92 -3.01 6.86
C MET A 49 -2.51 -2.48 8.23
N LEU A 50 -1.68 -1.43 8.26
CA LEU A 50 -1.33 -0.71 9.47
C LEU A 50 -1.86 0.73 9.40
N VAL A 51 -2.64 1.13 10.40
CA VAL A 51 -3.05 2.51 10.60
C VAL A 51 -2.40 3.05 11.86
N VAL A 52 -1.68 4.16 11.72
CA VAL A 52 -1.14 4.92 12.86
C VAL A 52 -1.99 6.18 13.04
N ARG A 53 -2.57 6.35 14.24
CA ARG A 53 -3.41 7.50 14.58
C ARG A 53 -2.92 8.14 15.88
N ARG A 54 -2.88 9.47 15.91
CA ARG A 54 -2.66 10.21 17.16
C ARG A 54 -3.97 10.32 17.94
N GLU A 55 -3.93 9.89 19.20
CA GLU A 55 -5.04 9.99 20.16
C GLU A 55 -4.54 10.74 21.40
N GLY A 56 -4.94 12.01 21.53
CA GLY A 56 -4.34 12.92 22.48
C GLY A 56 -2.82 13.03 22.27
N ALA A 57 -2.04 12.75 23.31
CA ALA A 57 -0.58 12.80 23.26
C ALA A 57 0.07 11.50 22.73
N LYS A 58 -0.69 10.42 22.50
CA LYS A 58 -0.15 9.10 22.18
C LYS A 58 -0.39 8.71 20.73
N LEU A 59 0.56 7.96 20.15
CA LEU A 59 0.36 7.28 18.87
C LEU A 59 -0.20 5.88 19.12
N LYS A 60 -1.30 5.55 18.44
CA LYS A 60 -1.95 4.24 18.46
C LYS A 60 -1.79 3.57 17.10
N ARG A 61 -1.64 2.24 17.11
CA ARG A 61 -1.43 1.40 15.94
C ARG A 61 -2.55 0.37 15.86
N TYR A 62 -3.17 0.27 14.69
CA TYR A 62 -4.23 -0.71 14.39
C TYR A 62 -3.73 -1.55 13.24
N VAL A 63 -3.73 -2.87 13.43
CA VAL A 63 -3.27 -3.83 12.42
C VAL A 63 -4.43 -4.73 12.05
N HIS A 64 -4.62 -4.92 10.75
CA HIS A 64 -5.38 -6.01 10.17
C HIS A 64 -4.41 -6.94 9.45
#